data_AF-A0A850L070-F1
#
_entry.id   AF-A0A850L070-F1
#
_cell.length_a   1.000
_cell.length_b   1.000
_cell.length_c   1.000
_cell.angle_alpha   90.00
_cell.angle_beta   90.00
_cell.angle_gamma   90.00
#
_symmetry.space_group_name_H-M   'P 1'
#
loop_
_entity.id
_entity.type
_entity.pdbx_description
1 polymer ?
#
loop_
_entity_poly.entity_id
_entity_poly.type
_entity_poly.pdbx_seq_one_letter_code
_entity_poly.pdbx_strand_id
1 'polypeptide(L)'
;MNIDQAFKHELQLAKQLLKNQQFEASFHHLERAHILSQPFYIKHLTSHYWMFIHGLKRLDGKEIFGQIIRMLGSIGSLFGKYPLGNTGGANVSPFKPMPIPEDLLQYF
;
A
#
# COMPACT_ATOMS: atom_id res chain seq x y z
N MET A 1 -1.65 -8.91 -17.19
CA MET A 1 -1.54 -7.45 -16.92
C MET A 1 -0.07 -7.10 -16.79
N ASN A 2 0.32 -5.84 -16.98
CA ASN A 2 1.62 -5.36 -16.49
C ASN A 2 1.48 -4.83 -15.05
N ILE A 3 2.59 -4.52 -14.38
CA ILE A 3 2.61 -4.03 -12.99
C ILE A 3 1.77 -2.75 -12.81
N ASP A 4 1.74 -1.86 -13.80
CA ASP A 4 0.91 -0.65 -13.82
C ASP A 4 -0.58 -0.95 -13.81
N GLN A 5 -1.01 -1.90 -14.64
CA GLN A 5 -2.39 -2.35 -14.71
C GLN A 5 -2.80 -3.07 -13.43
N ALA A 6 -1.93 -3.92 -12.89
CA ALA A 6 -2.17 -4.63 -11.63
C ALA A 6 -2.31 -3.64 -10.46
N PHE A 7 -1.40 -2.67 -10.34
CA PHE A 7 -1.50 -1.60 -9.33
C PHE A 7 -2.82 -0.84 -9.43
N LYS A 8 -3.20 -0.41 -10.65
CA LYS A 8 -4.45 0.33 -10.87
C LYS A 8 -5.67 -0.52 -10.51
N HIS A 9 -5.64 -1.82 -10.82
CA HIS A 9 -6.70 -2.76 -10.52
C HIS A 9 -6.90 -2.90 -8.99
N GLU A 10 -5.83 -3.21 -8.25
CA GLU A 10 -5.85 -3.32 -6.79
C GLU A 10 -6.32 -2.01 -6.13
N LEU A 11 -5.77 -0.86 -6.57
CA LEU A 11 -6.15 0.44 -6.04
C LEU A 11 -7.62 0.78 -6.32
N GLN A 12 -8.15 0.40 -7.49
CA GLN A 12 -9.56 0.62 -7.83
C GLN A 12 -10.48 -0.22 -6.95
N LEU A 13 -10.18 -1.51 -6.76
CA LEU A 13 -10.93 -2.40 -5.87
C LEU A 13 -10.91 -1.86 -4.44
N ALA A 14 -9.73 -1.49 -3.93
CA ALA A 14 -9.57 -0.89 -2.60
C ALA A 14 -10.50 0.32 -2.40
N LYS A 15 -10.54 1.25 -3.37
CA LYS A 15 -11.39 2.45 -3.33
C LYS A 15 -12.88 2.12 -3.35
N GLN A 16 -13.30 1.17 -4.19
CA GLN A 16 -14.70 0.75 -4.29
C GLN A 16 -15.16 0.11 -2.98
N LEU A 17 -14.38 -0.81 -2.43
CA LEU A 17 -14.64 -1.47 -1.16
C LEU A 17 -14.65 -0.46 0.00
N LEU A 18 -13.73 0.51 0.01
CA LEU A 18 -13.70 1.57 1.01
C LEU A 18 -14.98 2.42 0.98
N LYS A 19 -15.44 2.79 -0.23
CA LYS A 19 -16.69 3.53 -0.43
C LYS A 19 -17.90 2.75 0.12
N ASN A 20 -17.88 1.42 -0.02
CA ASN A 20 -18.91 0.52 0.48
C ASN A 20 -18.71 0.11 1.96
N GLN A 21 -17.76 0.73 2.67
CA GLN A 21 -17.43 0.46 4.08
C GLN A 21 -16.96 -0.99 4.33
N GLN A 22 -16.51 -1.69 3.29
CA GLN A 22 -15.93 -3.03 3.38
C GLN A 22 -14.44 -2.91 3.72
N PHE A 23 -14.16 -2.52 4.97
CA PHE A 23 -12.83 -2.08 5.38
C PHE A 23 -11.76 -3.16 5.26
N GLU A 24 -11.95 -4.36 5.80
CA GLU A 24 -10.91 -5.41 5.76
C GLU A 24 -10.54 -5.77 4.31
N ALA A 25 -11.54 -5.96 3.46
CA ALA A 25 -11.32 -6.24 2.04
C ALA A 25 -10.64 -5.05 1.34
N SER A 26 -11.04 -3.82 1.65
CA SER A 26 -10.40 -2.61 1.13
C SER A 26 -8.91 -2.56 1.50
N PHE A 27 -8.58 -2.82 2.77
CA PHE A 27 -7.20 -2.77 3.25
C PHE A 27 -6.34 -3.85 2.59
N HIS A 28 -6.87 -5.07 2.44
CA HIS A 28 -6.20 -6.14 1.71
C HIS A 28 -5.76 -5.70 0.29
N HIS A 29 -6.63 -5.04 -0.46
CA HIS A 29 -6.28 -4.51 -1.78
C HIS A 29 -5.31 -3.31 -1.71
N LEU A 30 -5.34 -2.51 -0.64
CA LEU A 30 -4.34 -1.47 -0.41
C LEU A 30 -2.95 -2.06 -0.14
N GLU A 31 -2.84 -3.13 0.64
CA GLU A 31 -1.57 -3.81 0.91
C GLU A 31 -0.94 -4.33 -0.38
N ARG A 32 -1.76 -4.90 -1.27
CA ARG A 32 -1.33 -5.41 -2.58
C ARG A 32 -0.94 -4.27 -3.52
N ALA A 33 -1.74 -3.21 -3.59
CA ALA A 33 -1.39 -1.99 -4.33
C ALA A 33 -0.07 -1.39 -3.82
N HIS A 34 0.15 -1.38 -2.50
CA HIS A 34 1.39 -0.94 -1.88
C HIS A 34 2.59 -1.76 -2.36
N ILE A 35 2.52 -3.10 -2.30
CA ILE A 35 3.58 -4.00 -2.78
C ILE A 35 3.93 -3.73 -4.26
N LEU A 36 2.93 -3.67 -5.14
CA LEU A 36 3.15 -3.40 -6.58
C LEU A 36 3.71 -2.01 -6.85
N SER A 37 3.50 -1.07 -5.93
CA SER A 37 3.90 0.32 -6.08
C SER A 37 5.30 0.64 -5.58
N GLN A 38 5.93 -0.23 -4.77
CA GLN A 38 7.19 0.07 -4.08
C GLN A 38 8.33 0.57 -5.00
N PRO A 39 8.51 0.04 -6.24
CA PRO A 39 9.53 0.56 -7.17
C PRO A 39 9.23 1.97 -7.72
N PHE A 40 8.00 2.45 -7.60
CA PHE A 40 7.51 3.65 -8.26
C PHE A 40 7.05 4.71 -7.24
N TYR A 41 7.90 5.68 -6.96
CA TYR A 41 7.66 6.71 -5.92
C TYR A 41 6.23 7.29 -5.90
N ILE A 42 5.72 7.78 -7.04
CA ILE A 42 4.39 8.40 -7.09
C ILE A 42 3.29 7.40 -6.74
N LYS A 43 3.39 6.15 -7.21
CA LYS A 43 2.42 5.10 -6.90
C LYS A 43 2.54 4.69 -5.42
N HIS A 44 3.75 4.62 -4.90
CA HIS A 44 4.02 4.26 -3.51
C HIS A 44 3.44 5.29 -2.54
N LEU A 45 3.67 6.58 -2.82
CA LEU A 45 3.06 7.68 -2.10
C LEU A 45 1.53 7.64 -2.20
N THR A 46 1.00 7.30 -3.38
CA THR A 46 -0.46 7.14 -3.58
C THR A 46 -1.03 6.00 -2.73
N SER A 47 -0.35 4.87 -2.62
CA SER A 47 -0.77 3.75 -1.75
C SER A 47 -0.84 4.17 -0.29
N HIS A 48 0.19 4.85 0.23
CA HIS A 48 0.19 5.38 1.60
C HIS A 48 -0.90 6.43 1.83
N TYR A 49 -1.14 7.30 0.85
CA TYR A 49 -2.25 8.25 0.93
C TYR A 49 -3.60 7.54 1.07
N TRP A 50 -3.85 6.48 0.31
CA TRP A 50 -5.12 5.74 0.43
C TRP A 50 -5.22 4.90 1.70
N MET A 51 -4.11 4.37 2.23
CA MET A 51 -4.07 3.77 3.56
C MET A 51 -4.35 4.82 4.66
N PHE A 52 -3.87 6.05 4.51
CA PHE A 52 -4.22 7.15 5.41
C PHE A 52 -5.71 7.48 5.37
N ILE A 53 -6.31 7.57 4.18
CA ILE A 53 -7.77 7.75 4.02
C ILE A 53 -8.54 6.58 4.65
N HIS A 54 -8.06 5.35 4.50
CA HIS A 54 -8.63 4.18 5.17
C HIS A 54 -8.62 4.35 6.70
N GLY A 55 -7.48 4.74 7.28
CA GLY A 55 -7.35 5.04 8.71
C GLY A 55 -8.33 6.12 9.18
N LEU A 56 -8.47 7.21 8.43
CA LEU A 56 -9.47 8.26 8.72
C LEU A 56 -10.90 7.72 8.73
N LYS A 57 -11.26 6.86 7.76
CA LYS A 57 -12.62 6.28 7.67
C LYS A 57 -12.92 5.30 8.80
N ARG A 58 -11.91 4.64 9.35
CA ARG A 58 -12.04 3.72 10.50
C ARG A 58 -11.83 4.37 11.86
N LEU A 59 -11.45 5.66 11.89
CA LEU A 59 -11.00 6.34 13.11
C LEU A 59 -9.80 5.63 13.77
N ASP A 60 -8.94 5.02 12.96
CA ASP A 60 -7.73 4.33 13.43
C ASP A 60 -6.56 5.31 13.52
N GLY A 61 -6.36 5.89 14.72
CA GLY A 61 -5.29 6.84 14.99
C GLY A 61 -3.88 6.27 14.76
N LYS A 62 -3.67 4.97 14.98
CA LYS A 62 -2.37 4.32 14.78
C LYS A 62 -2.04 4.24 13.30
N GLU A 63 -3.02 3.85 12.48
CA GLU A 63 -2.86 3.80 11.03
C GLU A 63 -2.64 5.21 10.45
N ILE A 64 -3.43 6.19 10.88
CA ILE A 64 -3.29 7.59 10.45
C ILE A 64 -1.86 8.10 10.68
N PHE A 65 -1.34 7.97 11.90
CA PHE A 65 0.01 8.44 12.23
C PHE A 65 1.09 7.64 11.49
N GLY A 66 0.94 6.31 11.42
CA GLY A 66 1.86 5.44 10.69
C GLY A 66 1.98 5.82 9.22
N GLN A 67 0.86 6.14 8.56
CA GLN A 67 0.86 6.51 7.15
C GLN A 67 1.46 7.91 6.88
N ILE A 68 1.33 8.87 7.81
CA ILE A 68 2.04 10.16 7.70
C ILE A 68 3.56 9.94 7.64
N ILE A 69 4.10 9.13 8.56
CA ILE A 69 5.53 8.81 8.58
C ILE A 69 5.95 8.03 7.33
N ARG A 70 5.14 7.06 6.90
CA ARG A 70 5.43 6.23 5.72
C ARG A 70 5.37 7.01 4.40
N MET A 71 4.49 8.01 4.27
CA MET A 71 4.50 8.92 3.12
C MET A 71 5.85 9.63 2.99
N LEU A 72 6.42 10.12 4.10
CA LEU A 72 7.77 10.71 4.10
C LEU A 72 8.85 9.66 3.76
N GLY A 73 8.74 8.46 4.34
CA GLY A 73 9.66 7.34 4.08
C GLY A 73 9.63 6.82 2.63
N SER A 74 8.53 6.99 1.91
CA SER A 74 8.36 6.52 0.53
C SER A 74 9.34 7.14 -0.47
N ILE A 75 9.99 8.26 -0.10
CA ILE A 75 11.09 8.88 -0.87
C ILE A 75 12.22 7.87 -1.17
N GLY A 76 12.42 6.86 -0.31
CA GLY A 76 13.37 5.78 -0.56
C GLY A 76 13.19 5.07 -1.92
N SER A 77 11.97 5.02 -2.44
CA SER A 77 11.67 4.45 -3.78
C SER A 77 12.40 5.15 -4.91
N LEU A 78 12.65 6.47 -4.82
CA LEU A 78 13.44 7.20 -5.82
C LEU A 78 14.88 6.68 -5.92
N PHE A 79 15.38 6.07 -4.86
CA PHE A 79 16.73 5.51 -4.75
C PHE A 79 16.74 3.98 -4.84
N GLY A 80 15.61 3.35 -5.19
CA GLY A 80 15.47 1.89 -5.21
C GLY A 80 15.55 1.24 -3.83
N LYS A 81 15.34 2.00 -2.75
CA LYS A 81 15.42 1.51 -1.36
C LYS A 81 14.04 1.38 -0.75
N TYR A 82 13.54 0.16 -0.68
CA TYR A 82 12.26 -0.17 -0.05
C TYR A 82 12.26 -1.61 0.47
N PRO A 83 11.51 -1.91 1.53
CA PRO A 83 11.39 -3.27 2.06
C PRO A 83 10.49 -4.13 1.14
N LEU A 84 11.08 -4.82 0.17
CA LEU A 84 10.32 -5.61 -0.81
C LEU A 84 9.27 -6.51 -0.14
N GLY A 85 8.04 -6.46 -0.65
CA GLY A 85 6.89 -7.25 -0.18
C GLY A 85 6.24 -6.77 1.12
N ASN A 86 6.77 -5.73 1.79
CA ASN A 86 6.12 -5.12 2.95
C ASN A 86 4.70 -4.67 2.60
N THR A 87 3.73 -4.97 3.46
CA THR A 87 2.31 -4.67 3.18
C THR A 87 1.92 -3.22 3.46
N GLY A 88 2.76 -2.42 4.12
CA GLY A 88 2.54 -0.99 4.27
C GLY A 88 1.74 -0.55 5.49
N GLY A 89 1.04 -1.45 6.18
CA GLY A 89 0.23 -1.12 7.36
C GLY A 89 1.04 -0.66 8.59
N ALA A 90 0.42 0.12 9.49
CA ALA A 90 1.05 0.58 10.72
C ALA A 90 1.21 -0.51 11.79
N ASN A 91 0.66 -1.71 11.55
CA ASN A 91 0.84 -2.90 12.37
C ASN A 91 2.15 -3.67 12.08
N VAL A 92 2.85 -3.34 10.99
CA VAL A 92 4.14 -3.95 10.64
C VAL A 92 5.26 -2.92 10.63
N SER A 93 6.50 -3.37 10.88
CA SER A 93 7.68 -2.50 10.79
C SER A 93 7.87 -1.97 9.35
N PRO A 94 8.21 -0.67 9.16
CA PRO A 94 8.47 -0.10 7.85
C PRO A 94 9.79 -0.53 7.23
N PHE A 95 10.63 -1.28 7.95
CA PHE A 95 11.92 -1.78 7.44
C PHE A 95 11.93 -3.30 7.24
N LYS A 96 10.81 -3.98 7.49
CA LYS A 96 10.71 -5.44 7.42
C LYS A 96 10.39 -5.89 5.99
N PRO A 97 11.31 -6.54 5.25
CA PRO A 97 10.96 -7.24 4.02
C PRO A 97 10.01 -8.39 4.33
N MET A 98 9.13 -8.71 3.40
CA MET A 98 8.12 -9.76 3.56
C MET A 98 7.99 -10.55 2.25
N PRO A 99 7.51 -11.81 2.29
CA PRO A 99 7.21 -12.55 1.08
C PRO A 99 6.19 -11.80 0.22
N ILE A 100 6.43 -11.77 -1.09
CA ILE A 100 5.46 -11.26 -2.07
C ILE A 100 4.38 -12.34 -2.24
N PRO A 101 3.08 -11.99 -2.22
CA PRO A 101 2.00 -12.94 -2.55
C PRO A 101 2.24 -13.62 -3.90
N GLU A 102 1.98 -14.93 -3.99
CA GLU A 102 2.37 -15.75 -5.15
C GLU A 102 1.82 -15.22 -6.47
N ASP A 103 0.60 -14.68 -6.44
CA ASP A 103 -0.08 -14.14 -7.61
C ASP A 103 0.49 -12.79 -8.09
N LEU A 104 1.27 -12.10 -7.24
CA LEU A 104 1.96 -10.86 -7.58
C LEU A 104 3.40 -11.07 -8.08
N LEU A 105 3.99 -12.26 -7.88
CA LEU A 105 5.38 -12.55 -8.27
C LEU A 105 5.65 -12.31 -9.76
N GLN A 106 4.65 -12.52 -10.62
CA GLN A 106 4.75 -12.32 -12.07
C GLN A 106 5.05 -10.86 -12.50
N TYR A 107 4.96 -9.89 -11.58
CA TYR A 107 5.17 -8.47 -11.84
C TYR A 107 6.56 -7.96 -11.43
N PHE A 108 7.40 -8.81 -10.83
CA PHE A 108 8.74 -8.51 -10.35
C PHE A 108 9.79 -9.31 -11.13
#